data_AF-A0A7X7Y714-F1
#
_entry.id   AF-A0A7X7Y714-F1
#
_cell.length_a   1.000
_cell.length_b   1.000
_cell.length_c   1.000
_cell.angle_alpha   90.00
_cell.angle_beta   90.00
_cell.angle_gamma   90.00
#
_symmetry.space_group_name_H-M   'P 1'
#
loop_
_entity.id
_entity.type
_entity.pdbx_description
1 polymer ?
#
loop_
_entity_poly.entity_id
_entity_poly.type
_entity_poly.pdbx_seq_one_letter_code
_entity_poly.pdbx_strand_id
1 'polypeptide(L)' 'MEEDKICEVEVAGVCTSIFVNLTVQAATFRGYPVTVKRSRVADFEQKKHDIFLEHMEAIC' A
#
# COMPACT_ATOMS: atom_id res chain seq x y z
N MET A 1 5.97 9.99 12.14
CA MET A 1 4.53 9.95 11.82
C MET A 1 3.69 10.47 12.98
N GLU A 2 3.74 9.85 14.16
CA GLU A 2 2.99 10.35 15.33
C GLU A 2 3.47 11.71 15.82
N GLU A 3 4.79 11.93 15.83
CA GLU A 3 5.38 13.24 16.18
C GLU A 3 5.02 14.34 15.17
N ASP A 4 4.82 13.97 13.91
CA ASP A 4 4.55 14.90 12.80
C ASP A 4 3.06 15.13 12.55
N LYS A 5 2.16 14.51 13.33
CA LYS A 5 0.70 14.53 13.14
C LYS A 5 0.30 14.19 11.69
N ILE A 6 0.86 13.12 11.13
CA ILE A 6 0.49 12.66 9.79
C ILE A 6 -0.99 12.24 9.78
N CYS A 7 -1.77 12.83 8.87
CA CYS A 7 -3.20 12.53 8.71
C CYS A 7 -3.50 11.51 7.60
N GLU A 8 -2.57 11.30 6.66
CA GLU A 8 -2.75 10.42 5.50
C GLU A 8 -1.41 9.89 4.99
N VAL A 9 -1.43 8.74 4.31
CA VAL A 9 -0.23 8.06 3.80
C VAL A 9 -0.44 7.69 2.34
N GLU A 10 0.44 8.18 1.46
CA GLU A 10 0.54 7.68 0.09
C GLU A 10 1.70 6.69 -0.03
N VAL A 11 1.44 5.49 -0.53
CA VAL A 11 2.46 4.44 -0.71
C VAL A 11 2.76 4.22 -2.19
N ALA A 12 4.05 4.22 -2.52
CA ALA A 12 4.60 3.96 -3.85
C ALA A 12 5.87 3.10 -3.74
N GLY A 13 6.21 2.34 -4.78
CA GLY A 13 7.44 1.55 -4.83
C GLY A 13 7.26 0.11 -5.32
N VAL A 14 8.23 -0.74 -4.96
CA VAL A 14 8.29 -2.15 -5.37
C VAL A 14 8.72 -3.03 -4.20
N CYS A 15 8.30 -4.29 -4.11
CA CYS A 15 7.33 -4.99 -4.97
C CYS A 15 5.91 -4.89 -4.40
N THR A 16 4.90 -4.81 -5.28
CA THR A 16 3.48 -4.63 -4.94
C THR A 16 3.01 -5.69 -3.94
N SER A 17 3.32 -6.96 -4.20
CA SER A 17 2.91 -8.12 -3.41
C SER A 17 3.73 -8.36 -2.14
N ILE A 18 4.84 -7.65 -1.96
CA ILE A 18 5.77 -7.86 -0.85
C ILE A 18 5.81 -6.61 0.03
N PHE A 19 6.74 -5.69 -0.23
CA PHE A 19 7.01 -4.57 0.66
C PHE A 19 5.92 -3.52 0.64
N VAL A 20 5.32 -3.26 -0.53
CA VAL A 20 4.21 -2.31 -0.66
C VAL A 20 3.01 -2.83 0.15
N ASN A 21 2.57 -4.05 -0.11
CA ASN A 21 1.46 -4.68 0.59
C ASN A 21 1.68 -4.74 2.12
N LEU A 22 2.85 -5.18 2.59
CA LEU A 22 3.15 -5.24 4.03
C LEU A 22 3.13 -3.85 4.69
N THR A 23 3.62 -2.83 3.98
CA THR A 23 3.62 -1.44 4.47
C THR A 23 2.21 -0.88 4.54
N VAL A 24 1.39 -1.12 3.50
CA VAL A 24 -0.02 -0.72 3.45
C VAL A 24 -0.79 -1.35 4.59
N GLN A 25 -0.69 -2.67 4.76
CA GLN A 25 -1.32 -3.36 5.89
C GLN A 25 -0.91 -2.76 7.24
N ALA A 26 0.39 -2.56 7.47
CA ALA A 26 0.87 -2.01 8.73
C ALA A 26 0.35 -0.58 9.00
N ALA A 27 0.24 0.26 7.96
CA ALA A 27 -0.32 1.60 8.08
C ALA A 27 -1.84 1.55 8.35
N THR A 28 -2.59 0.73 7.61
CA THR A 28 -4.03 0.49 7.83
C THR A 28 -4.30 -0.04 9.24
N PHE A 29 -3.54 -1.02 9.72
CA PHE A 29 -3.69 -1.57 11.09
C PHE A 29 -3.46 -0.53 12.18
N ARG A 30 -2.67 0.51 11.91
CA ARG A 30 -2.43 1.63 12.82
C ARG A 30 -3.48 2.74 12.69
N GLY A 31 -4.47 2.58 11.80
CA GLY A 31 -5.55 3.53 11.60
C GLY A 31 -5.20 4.71 10.71
N TYR A 32 -4.09 4.65 9.96
CA TYR A 32 -3.77 5.68 8.98
C TYR A 32 -4.61 5.49 7.71
N PRO A 33 -5.24 6.54 7.17
CA PRO A 33 -5.79 6.51 5.82
C PRO A 33 -4.67 6.27 4.80
N VAL A 34 -4.80 5.24 3.96
CA VAL A 34 -3.76 4.86 2.98
C VAL A 34 -4.29 5.00 1.57
N THR A 35 -3.48 5.58 0.68
CA THR A 35 -3.73 5.60 -0.76
C THR A 35 -2.59 4.91 -1.51
N VAL A 36 -2.95 4.02 -2.44
CA VAL A 36 -2.01 3.36 -3.35
C VAL A 36 -2.42 3.65 -4.79
N LYS A 37 -1.51 4.22 -5.58
CA LYS A 37 -1.74 4.47 -7.00
C LYS A 37 -1.13 3.34 -7.83
N ARG A 38 -1.96 2.62 -8.59
CA ARG A 38 -1.53 1.54 -9.51
C ARG A 38 -0.32 1.94 -10.35
N SER A 39 -0.30 3.15 -10.89
CA SER A 39 0.80 3.66 -11.73
C SER A 39 2.10 3.97 -10.99
N ARG A 40 2.11 3.89 -9.65
CA ARG A 40 3.26 4.20 -8.77
C ARG A 40 3.79 2.98 -8.03
N VAL A 41 3.24 1.81 -8.31
CA VAL A 41 3.70 0.54 -7.75
C VAL A 41 3.97 -0.46 -8.87
N ALA A 42 4.88 -1.39 -8.64
CA ALA A 42 5.16 -2.46 -9.61
C ALA A 42 5.51 -3.77 -8.91
N ASP A 43 5.44 -4.87 -9.65
CA ASP A 43 5.83 -6.21 -9.21
C ASP A 43 6.58 -6.93 -10.33
N PHE A 44 7.19 -8.07 -10.01
CA PHE A 44 7.82 -8.95 -10.99
C PHE A 44 6.80 -9.67 -11.86
N GLU A 45 5.60 -9.92 -11.35
CA GLU A 45 4.55 -10.67 -12.04
C GLU A 45 3.23 -9.90 -12.03
N GLN A 46 2.68 -9.63 -13.23
CA GLN A 46 1.45 -8.86 -13.41
C GLN A 46 0.27 -9.45 -12.62
N LYS A 47 0.11 -10.78 -12.63
CA LYS A 47 -0.94 -11.45 -11.88
C LYS A 47 -0.87 -11.18 -10.38
N LYS A 48 0.33 -11.15 -9.80
CA LYS A 48 0.53 -10.81 -8.37
C LYS A 48 0.26 -9.34 -8.12
N HIS A 49 0.75 -8.47 -9.00
CA HIS A 49 0.49 -7.03 -8.93
C HIS A 49 -1.03 -6.75 -8.85
N ASP A 50 -1.82 -7.38 -9.72
CA ASP A 50 -3.27 -7.17 -9.77
C ASP A 50 -3.99 -7.71 -8.53
N ILE A 51 -3.70 -8.95 -8.11
CA ILE A 51 -4.31 -9.56 -6.91
C ILE A 51 -4.05 -8.71 -5.66
N PHE A 52 -2.82 -8.20 -5.50
CA PHE A 52 -2.48 -7.41 -4.33
C PHE A 52 -3.00 -5.98 -4.38
N LEU A 53 -3.20 -5.41 -5.57
CA LEU A 53 -3.93 -4.15 -5.71
C LEU A 53 -5.41 -4.31 -5.31
N GLU A 54 -6.09 -5.36 -5.76
CA GLU A 54 -7.47 -5.67 -5.35
C GLU A 54 -7.57 -5.92 -3.85
N HIS A 55 -6.60 -6.64 -3.27
CA HIS A 55 -6.53 -6.83 -1.83
C HIS A 55 -6.39 -5.50 -1.07
N MET A 56 -5.47 -4.62 -1.50
CA MET A 56 -5.26 -3.33 -0.87
C MET A 56 -6.47 -2.41 -0.99
N GLU A 57 -7.18 -2.43 -2.12
CA GLU A 57 -8.45 -1.69 -2.31
C GLU A 57 -9.55 -2.15 -1.34
N ALA A 58 -9.54 -3.42 -0.91
CA ALA A 58 -10.52 -3.94 0.05
C ALA A 58 -10.20 -3.60 1.52
N ILE A 59 -8.98 -3.18 1.84
CA ILE A 59 -8.55 -2.90 3.22
C ILE A 59 -8.19 -1.43 3.48
N CYS A 60 -7.99 -0.62 2.44
CA CYS A 60 -7.76 0.83 2.54
C CYS A 60 -9.09 1.57 2.47
#